data_AF-A0A0J1BM02-F1
#
_entry.id   AF-A0A0J1BM02-F1
#
_cell.length_a   1.000
_cell.length_b   1.000
_cell.length_c   1.000
_cell.angle_alpha   90.00
_cell.angle_beta   90.00
_cell.angle_gamma   90.00
#
_symmetry.space_group_name_H-M   'P 1'
#
loop_
_entity.id
_entity.type
_entity.pdbx_description
1 polymer ?
#
loop_
_entity_poly.entity_id
_entity_poly.type
_entity_poly.pdbx_seq_one_letter_code
_entity_poly.pdbx_strand_id
1 'polypeptide(L)'
;MEPPTSKNELPDHHCPVCGKKQRVFLRYPWHICNECLSLAEDGDGRRLAFGNTSASGGLCYNYPEEPELAAQICYSVICLIHRRPVLVTEARFGGVVAQPLPSSHVVTKDKHGCVELTRRTIH
;
A
#
# COMPACT_ATOMS: atom_id res chain seq x y z
N MET A 1 1.80 -47.74 8.82
CA MET A 1 1.11 -46.54 8.30
C MET A 1 1.41 -45.42 9.26
N GLU A 2 2.32 -44.51 8.89
CA GLU A 2 2.60 -43.33 9.70
C GLU A 2 1.44 -42.34 9.59
N PRO A 3 1.07 -41.63 10.67
CA PRO A 3 -0.02 -40.66 10.64
C PRO A 3 0.39 -39.44 9.78
N PRO A 4 -0.54 -38.79 9.06
CA PRO A 4 -0.21 -37.57 8.33
C PRO A 4 0.15 -36.47 9.32
N THR A 5 1.40 -36.01 9.28
CA THR A 5 1.88 -34.81 9.98
C THR A 5 1.37 -33.56 9.27
N SER A 6 0.05 -33.34 9.27
CA SER A 6 -0.50 -32.09 8.75
C SER A 6 -0.42 -31.03 9.83
N LYS A 7 0.79 -30.48 10.04
CA LYS A 7 0.88 -29.12 10.56
C LYS A 7 0.36 -28.23 9.45
N ASN A 8 -0.71 -27.51 9.78
CA ASN A 8 -1.38 -26.53 8.94
C ASN A 8 -0.42 -25.36 8.66
N GLU A 9 0.58 -25.57 7.80
CA GLU A 9 1.60 -24.58 7.47
C GLU A 9 0.99 -23.53 6.53
N LEU A 10 0.96 -22.30 7.00
CA LEU A 10 0.56 -21.16 6.19
C LEU A 10 1.53 -21.03 5.00
N PRO A 11 1.05 -20.70 3.79
CA PRO A 11 1.92 -20.52 2.65
C PRO A 11 2.92 -19.39 2.93
N ASP A 12 4.17 -19.56 2.48
CA ASP A 12 5.16 -18.50 2.53
C ASP A 12 4.66 -17.25 1.79
N HIS A 13 4.95 -16.08 2.35
CA HIS A 13 4.67 -14.80 1.70
C HIS A 13 5.96 -14.14 1.23
N HIS A 14 5.94 -13.64 0.01
CA HIS A 14 7.05 -12.90 -0.60
C HIS A 14 6.52 -11.56 -1.11
N CYS A 15 7.31 -10.50 -0.90
CA CYS A 15 6.95 -9.17 -1.40
C CYS A 15 6.71 -9.24 -2.92
N PRO A 16 5.53 -8.84 -3.42
CA PRO A 16 5.23 -8.91 -4.85
C PRO A 16 6.10 -8.02 -5.74
N VAL A 17 6.85 -7.08 -5.14
CA VAL A 17 7.72 -6.14 -5.85
C VAL A 17 9.16 -6.68 -5.94
N CYS A 18 9.76 -7.09 -4.82
CA CYS A 18 11.18 -7.46 -4.76
C CYS A 18 11.45 -8.96 -4.47
N GLY A 19 10.41 -9.76 -4.18
CA GLY A 19 10.54 -11.19 -3.87
C GLY A 19 11.10 -11.52 -2.48
N LYS A 20 11.46 -10.52 -1.66
CA LYS A 20 11.95 -10.73 -0.28
C LYS A 20 10.92 -11.51 0.53
N LYS A 21 11.36 -12.55 1.26
CA LYS A 21 10.50 -13.30 2.19
C LYS A 21 9.97 -12.36 3.28
N GLN A 22 8.68 -12.46 3.58
CA GLN A 22 7.96 -11.60 4.52
C GLN A 22 7.12 -12.45 5.48
N ARG A 23 6.70 -11.85 6.59
CA ARG A 23 5.77 -12.49 7.51
C ARG A 23 4.41 -12.67 6.83
N VAL A 24 3.77 -13.82 7.00
CA VAL A 24 2.43 -14.07 6.47
C VAL A 24 1.38 -13.28 7.26
N PHE A 25 0.56 -12.51 6.55
CA PHE A 25 -0.65 -11.89 7.10
C PHE A 25 -1.84 -12.32 6.24
N LEU A 26 -2.68 -13.23 6.74
CA LEU A 26 -3.81 -13.78 5.98
C LEU A 26 -4.79 -12.71 5.46
N ARG A 27 -4.91 -11.59 6.18
CA ARG A 27 -5.73 -10.44 5.76
C ARG A 27 -5.13 -9.68 4.57
N TYR A 28 -3.81 -9.72 4.44
CA TYR A 28 -3.04 -8.99 3.44
C TYR A 28 -2.09 -9.95 2.71
N PRO A 29 -2.66 -10.93 1.96
CA PRO A 29 -1.89 -12.01 1.34
C PRO A 29 -0.93 -11.52 0.25
N TRP A 30 -1.07 -10.26 -0.18
CA TRP A 30 -0.25 -9.65 -1.22
C TRP A 30 0.44 -8.37 -0.73
N HIS A 31 0.67 -8.21 0.57
CA HIS A 31 1.29 -6.97 1.06
C HIS A 31 2.71 -6.80 0.54
N ILE A 32 3.01 -5.57 0.18
CA ILE A 32 4.31 -5.09 -0.25
C ILE A 32 5.12 -4.71 1.00
N CYS A 33 6.42 -5.03 1.01
CA CYS A 33 7.28 -4.69 2.14
C CYS A 33 7.50 -3.18 2.26
N ASN A 34 7.84 -2.71 3.47
CA ASN A 34 8.04 -1.28 3.74
C ASN A 34 9.17 -0.66 2.88
N GLU A 35 10.23 -1.42 2.59
CA GLU A 35 11.34 -0.98 1.71
C GLU A 35 10.86 -0.68 0.28
N CYS A 36 9.93 -1.48 -0.25
CA CYS A 36 9.35 -1.20 -1.56
C CYS A 36 8.30 -0.08 -1.47
N LEU A 37 7.53 -0.02 -0.38
CA LEU A 37 6.57 1.07 -0.16
C LEU A 37 7.24 2.44 -0.06
N SER A 38 8.45 2.54 0.49
CA SER A 38 9.21 3.81 0.51
C SER A 38 9.65 4.28 -0.88
N LEU A 39 9.51 3.44 -1.91
CA LEU A 39 9.73 3.80 -3.32
C LEU A 39 8.43 4.19 -4.04
N ALA A 40 7.33 4.37 -3.31
CA ALA A 40 6.09 4.84 -3.91
C ALA A 40 6.25 6.25 -4.49
N GLU A 41 5.65 6.46 -5.65
CA GLU A 41 5.69 7.72 -6.39
C GLU A 41 4.33 8.04 -7.02
N ASP A 42 4.09 9.32 -7.28
CA ASP A 42 2.98 9.77 -8.12
C ASP A 42 3.30 9.60 -9.62
N GLY A 43 2.37 9.99 -10.50
CA GLY A 43 2.52 9.89 -11.96
C GLY A 43 3.66 10.76 -12.51
N ASP A 44 4.01 11.83 -11.80
CA ASP A 44 5.10 12.75 -12.12
C ASP A 44 6.45 12.25 -11.58
N GLY A 45 6.45 11.18 -10.77
CA GLY A 45 7.64 10.54 -10.21
C GLY A 45 8.07 11.10 -8.86
N ARG A 46 7.24 11.92 -8.21
CA ARG A 46 7.53 12.49 -6.89
C ARG A 46 7.31 11.45 -5.81
N ARG A 47 8.23 11.35 -4.86
CA ARG A 47 8.16 10.37 -3.76
C ARG A 47 6.98 10.64 -2.83
N LEU A 48 6.38 9.56 -2.35
CA LEU A 48 5.29 9.59 -1.36
C LEU A 48 5.74 8.92 -0.07
N ALA A 49 5.39 9.50 1.06
CA ALA A 49 5.46 8.82 2.36
C ALA A 49 4.07 8.70 2.97
N PHE A 50 3.83 7.61 3.70
CA PHE A 50 2.52 7.25 4.25
C PHE A 50 2.59 7.06 5.76
N GLY A 51 1.48 7.35 6.44
CA GLY A 51 1.34 7.14 7.87
C GLY A 51 -0.11 7.11 8.32
N ASN A 52 -0.31 7.06 9.64
CA ASN A 52 -1.63 7.21 10.24
C ASN A 52 -1.85 8.64 10.71
N THR A 53 -3.09 9.13 10.64
CA THR A 53 -3.42 10.51 11.07
C THR A 53 -3.43 10.67 12.59
N SER A 54 -3.70 9.59 13.31
CA SER A 54 -3.84 9.57 14.77
C SER A 54 -3.60 8.17 15.35
N ALA A 55 -3.50 8.09 16.68
CA ALA A 55 -3.45 6.81 17.39
C ALA A 55 -4.73 5.96 17.21
N SER A 56 -5.86 6.60 16.91
CA SER A 56 -7.14 5.91 16.60
C SER A 56 -7.24 5.41 15.16
N GLY A 57 -6.24 5.71 14.32
CA GLY A 57 -6.21 5.33 12.92
C GLY A 57 -6.38 6.50 11.96
N GLY A 58 -6.79 6.18 10.73
CA GLY A 58 -6.79 7.06 9.56
C GLY A 58 -5.54 6.87 8.71
N LEU A 59 -5.62 7.14 7.40
CA LEU A 59 -4.48 7.15 6.48
C LEU A 59 -4.15 8.59 6.08
N CYS A 60 -2.86 8.91 6.02
CA CYS A 60 -2.38 10.09 5.32
C CYS A 60 -1.17 9.80 4.45
N TYR A 61 -0.92 10.71 3.52
CA TYR A 61 0.31 10.75 2.74
C TYR A 61 0.87 12.18 2.67
N ASN A 62 2.16 12.31 2.38
CA ASN A 62 2.81 13.58 2.07
C ASN A 62 3.93 13.40 1.04
N TYR A 63 4.48 14.52 0.59
CA TYR A 63 5.70 14.57 -0.20
C TYR A 63 6.87 14.89 0.74
N PRO A 64 7.80 13.96 0.99
CA PRO A 64 8.89 14.18 1.95
C PRO A 64 9.86 15.28 1.52
N GLU A 65 9.87 15.64 0.24
CA GLU A 65 10.66 16.75 -0.30
C GLU A 65 10.02 18.13 -0.04
N GLU A 66 8.76 18.18 0.39
CA GLU A 66 8.01 19.40 0.72
C GLU A 66 7.41 19.28 2.15
N PRO A 67 8.27 19.16 3.19
CA PRO A 67 7.85 18.88 4.56
C PRO A 67 6.99 19.99 5.19
N GLU A 68 7.02 21.20 4.63
CA GLU A 68 6.18 22.34 5.02
C GLU A 68 4.71 22.16 4.62
N LEU A 69 4.42 21.29 3.65
CA LEU A 69 3.05 20.96 3.27
C LEU A 69 2.41 20.01 4.28
N ALA A 70 1.19 20.32 4.68
CA ALA A 70 0.42 19.45 5.56
C ALA A 70 0.18 18.07 4.90
N ALA A 71 0.29 17.00 5.70
CA ALA A 71 -0.06 15.67 5.25
C ALA A 71 -1.54 15.58 4.88
N GLN A 72 -1.82 14.90 3.76
CA GLN A 72 -3.16 14.79 3.20
C GLN A 72 -3.86 13.55 3.74
N ILE A 73 -5.01 13.75 4.38
CA ILE A 73 -5.84 12.70 4.97
C ILE A 73 -6.71 12.06 3.88
N CYS A 74 -6.77 10.73 3.86
CA CYS A 74 -7.55 9.95 2.90
C CYS A 74 -7.94 8.59 3.48
N TYR A 75 -8.78 7.81 2.78
CA TYR A 75 -9.03 6.40 3.14
C TYR A 75 -8.12 5.44 2.37
N SER A 76 -7.73 5.82 1.15
CA SER A 76 -6.85 5.03 0.30
C SER A 76 -6.12 5.90 -0.73
N VAL A 77 -4.97 5.42 -1.20
CA VAL A 77 -4.19 6.05 -2.26
C VAL A 77 -3.84 5.00 -3.31
N ILE A 78 -4.06 5.33 -4.59
CA ILE A 78 -3.49 4.58 -5.71
C ILE A 78 -2.28 5.35 -6.21
N CYS A 79 -1.11 4.72 -6.14
CA CYS A 79 0.16 5.30 -6.56
C CYS A 79 0.97 4.29 -7.36
N LEU A 80 2.23 4.62 -7.68
CA LEU A 80 3.10 3.78 -8.47
C LEU A 80 4.26 3.27 -7.61
N ILE A 81 4.64 2.01 -7.79
CA ILE A 81 5.96 1.48 -7.42
C ILE A 81 6.55 0.87 -8.68
N HIS A 82 7.71 1.37 -9.13
CA HIS A 82 8.30 0.99 -10.42
C HIS A 82 7.30 1.06 -11.58
N ARG A 83 6.53 2.16 -11.66
CA ARG A 83 5.48 2.39 -12.67
C ARG A 83 4.31 1.38 -12.66
N ARG A 84 4.17 0.56 -11.62
CA ARG A 84 3.04 -0.36 -11.45
C ARG A 84 2.04 0.19 -10.43
N PRO A 85 0.73 0.23 -10.74
CA PRO A 85 -0.28 0.69 -9.79
C PRO A 85 -0.34 -0.17 -8.54
N VAL A 86 -0.35 0.49 -7.38
CA VAL A 86 -0.50 -0.12 -6.08
C VAL A 86 -1.57 0.62 -5.28
N LEU A 87 -2.35 -0.11 -4.51
CA LEU A 87 -3.34 0.42 -3.59
C LEU A 87 -2.74 0.45 -2.18
N VAL A 88 -2.73 1.62 -1.56
CA VAL A 88 -2.30 1.86 -0.19
C VAL A 88 -3.51 2.16 0.68
N THR A 89 -3.66 1.43 1.78
CA THR A 89 -4.76 1.57 2.75
C THR A 89 -4.24 1.54 4.18
N GLU A 90 -5.07 1.97 5.11
CA GLU A 90 -4.81 1.74 6.53
C GLU A 90 -4.88 0.24 6.88
N ALA A 91 -3.87 -0.25 7.62
CA ALA A 91 -3.88 -1.59 8.17
C ALA A 91 -4.80 -1.67 9.41
N ARG A 92 -5.42 -2.83 9.62
CA ARG A 92 -6.27 -3.06 10.80
C ARG A 92 -5.39 -3.08 12.05
N PHE A 93 -5.74 -2.25 13.03
CA PHE A 93 -4.99 -1.97 14.27
C PHE A 93 -3.78 -1.03 14.09
N GLY A 94 -3.83 -0.17 13.07
CA GLY A 94 -2.80 0.83 12.81
C GLY A 94 -1.71 0.32 11.85
N GLY A 95 -0.98 1.27 11.28
CA GLY A 95 -0.02 1.05 10.20
C GLY A 95 -0.64 1.27 8.82
N VAL A 96 0.18 1.04 7.81
CA VAL A 96 -0.14 1.22 6.40
C VAL A 96 0.13 -0.10 5.69
N VAL A 97 -0.77 -0.49 4.79
CA VAL A 97 -0.59 -1.67 3.94
C VAL A 97 -0.67 -1.25 2.47
N ALA A 98 0.28 -1.73 1.67
CA ALA A 98 0.26 -1.56 0.22
C ALA A 98 0.11 -2.92 -0.45
N GLN A 99 -0.72 -2.99 -1.48
CA GLN A 99 -0.97 -4.20 -2.26
C GLN A 99 -1.01 -3.85 -3.76
N PRO A 100 -0.68 -4.80 -4.67
CA PRO A 100 -0.93 -4.62 -6.09
C PRO A 100 -2.39 -4.26 -6.35
N LEU A 101 -2.65 -3.30 -7.24
CA LEU A 101 -4.01 -2.95 -7.61
C LEU A 101 -4.65 -4.11 -8.41
N PRO A 102 -5.81 -4.66 -7.99
CA PRO A 102 -6.49 -5.72 -8.74
C PRO A 102 -6.92 -5.24 -10.13
N SER A 103 -6.90 -6.13 -11.12
CA SER A 103 -7.32 -5.81 -12.50
C SER A 103 -8.80 -5.40 -12.64
N SER A 104 -9.64 -5.74 -11.65
CA SER A 104 -11.07 -5.42 -11.60
C SER A 104 -11.39 -4.19 -10.74
N HIS A 105 -10.40 -3.36 -10.40
CA HIS A 105 -10.62 -2.22 -9.52
C HIS A 105 -11.47 -1.14 -10.22
N VAL A 106 -12.76 -1.07 -9.88
CA VAL A 106 -13.66 0.00 -10.32
C VAL A 106 -13.50 1.17 -9.36
N VAL A 107 -12.92 2.27 -9.84
CA VAL A 107 -12.86 3.53 -9.07
C VAL A 107 -14.27 4.11 -8.99
N THR A 108 -14.99 3.85 -7.90
CA THR A 108 -16.22 4.58 -7.60
C THR A 108 -15.87 5.99 -7.13
N LYS A 109 -16.59 6.99 -7.63
CA LYS A 109 -16.40 8.39 -7.23
C LYS A 109 -16.99 8.63 -5.84
N ASP A 110 -16.31 8.17 -4.79
CA ASP A 110 -16.65 8.53 -3.41
C ASP A 110 -15.85 9.78 -3.04
N LYS A 111 -16.58 10.82 -2.66
CA LYS A 111 -16.12 12.22 -2.59
C LYS A 111 -14.92 12.49 -1.65
N HIS A 112 -14.43 11.50 -0.90
CA HIS A 112 -13.24 11.60 -0.04
C HIS A 112 -12.43 10.29 0.09
N GLY A 113 -12.76 9.23 -0.66
CA GLY A 113 -12.32 7.86 -0.37
C GLY A 113 -10.93 7.48 -0.89
N CYS A 114 -10.73 7.65 -2.19
CA CYS A 114 -9.59 7.13 -2.91
C CYS A 114 -8.90 8.25 -3.67
N VAL A 115 -7.62 8.49 -3.35
CA VAL A 115 -6.78 9.46 -4.06
C VAL A 115 -6.03 8.73 -5.16
N GLU A 116 -6.28 9.08 -6.41
CA GLU A 116 -5.62 8.49 -7.58
C GLU A 116 -4.46 9.38 -8.03
N LEU A 117 -3.23 8.97 -7.72
CA LEU A 117 -2.00 9.73 -8.00
C LEU A 117 -1.22 9.19 -9.20
N THR A 118 -1.71 8.20 -9.94
CA THR A 118 -0.94 7.58 -11.04
C THR A 118 -0.87 8.42 -12.32
N ARG A 119 -1.72 9.44 -12.45
CA ARG A 119 -1.79 10.28 -13.64
C ARG A 119 -0.74 11.38 -13.57
N ARG A 120 -0.05 11.62 -14.69
CA ARG A 120 0.82 12.77 -14.86
C ARG A 120 0.00 14.06 -14.91
N THR A 121 0.53 15.11 -14.31
CA THR A 121 0.02 16.46 -14.51
C THR A 121 0.48 16.93 -15.89
N ILE A 122 -0.45 17.11 -16.84
CA ILE A 122 -0.13 17.71 -18.14
C ILE A 122 -0.11 19.22 -17.92
N HIS A 123 1.09 19.82 -18.00
CA HIS A 123 1.26 21.27 -18.09
C HIS A 123 1.12 21.76 -19.53
#